data_AF-A0A432H0S5-F1
#
_entry.id   AF-A0A432H0S5-F1
#
_cell.length_a   1.000
_cell.length_b   1.000
_cell.length_c   1.000
_cell.angle_alpha   90.00
_cell.angle_beta   90.00
_cell.angle_gamma   90.00
#
_symmetry.space_group_name_H-M   'P 1'
#
loop_
_entity.id
_entity.type
_entity.pdbx_description
1 polymer ?
#
loop_
_entity_poly.entity_id
_entity_poly.type
_entity_poly.pdbx_seq_one_letter_code
_entity_poly.pdbx_strand_id
1 'polypeptide(L)'
;MSVCKWNKSDGRIMTSLFERLNDNEIILLDGGVSTEIQKRGVAMDSDVWSGLAHKSHPEVVLQVHEDYIRAGAQVITANTYSTARHVLESIDLGGEVRAINIEAVQLAKEARDNSAKDETWIAGSMSSMAPFNSPQEVAAGEKVAQNYQELAEIIAEAGVDL
;
A
#
# COMPACT_ATOMS: atom_id res chain seq x y z
N MET A 1 -24.73 -17.71 -7.49
CA MET A 1 -23.54 -17.01 -6.96
C MET A 1 -22.52 -16.98 -8.08
N SER A 2 -22.35 -15.83 -8.72
CA SER A 2 -21.46 -15.66 -9.87
C SER A 2 -20.06 -15.36 -9.35
N VAL A 3 -19.12 -16.28 -9.55
CA VAL A 3 -17.70 -16.05 -9.31
C VAL A 3 -17.21 -15.10 -10.41
N CYS A 4 -16.67 -13.94 -10.04
CA CYS A 4 -16.02 -13.04 -10.99
C CYS A 4 -14.91 -13.80 -11.72
N LYS A 5 -15.11 -14.02 -13.03
CA LYS A 5 -14.07 -14.56 -13.92
C LYS A 5 -13.17 -13.40 -14.32
N TRP A 6 -12.00 -13.32 -13.73
CA TRP A 6 -10.92 -12.46 -14.23
C TRP A 6 -10.41 -13.05 -15.54
N ASN A 7 -10.40 -12.22 -16.58
CA ASN A 7 -10.05 -12.61 -17.94
C ASN A 7 -8.55 -12.94 -18.02
N LYS A 8 -8.22 -14.14 -18.51
CA LYS A 8 -6.86 -14.51 -18.89
C LYS A 8 -6.52 -13.85 -20.23
N SER A 9 -5.59 -12.90 -20.26
CA SER A 9 -5.00 -12.46 -21.52
C SER A 9 -3.61 -11.88 -21.34
N ASP A 10 -2.59 -12.74 -21.48
CA ASP A 10 -1.25 -12.46 -22.04
C ASP A 10 -0.10 -13.37 -21.53
N GLY A 11 -0.21 -14.70 -21.69
CA GLY A 11 0.93 -15.57 -22.08
C GLY A 11 2.19 -15.68 -21.19
N ARG A 12 2.31 -14.93 -20.09
CA ARG A 12 3.25 -15.23 -19.01
C ARG A 12 2.51 -16.07 -17.99
N ILE A 13 3.07 -17.23 -17.69
CA ILE A 13 2.62 -18.11 -16.63
C ILE A 13 2.88 -17.36 -15.31
N MET A 14 1.96 -16.46 -14.94
CA MET A 14 1.81 -15.97 -13.57
C MET A 14 1.18 -17.14 -12.82
N THR A 15 1.97 -17.86 -12.05
CA THR A 15 1.45 -18.73 -11.01
C THR A 15 0.79 -17.79 -10.02
N SER A 16 -0.53 -17.60 -10.12
CA SER A 16 -1.22 -16.55 -9.36
C SER A 16 -0.96 -16.75 -7.88
N LEU A 17 -0.80 -15.67 -7.10
CA LEU A 17 -0.68 -15.74 -5.64
C LEU A 17 -1.69 -16.73 -5.03
N PHE A 18 -2.92 -16.74 -5.56
CA PHE A 18 -3.99 -17.67 -5.19
C PHE A 18 -3.69 -19.15 -5.49
N GLU A 19 -3.06 -19.47 -6.62
CA GLU A 19 -2.64 -20.85 -6.93
C GLU A 19 -1.61 -21.33 -5.91
N ARG A 20 -0.59 -20.52 -5.62
CA ARG A 20 0.43 -20.87 -4.61
C ARG A 20 -0.17 -21.05 -3.21
N LEU A 21 -1.11 -20.17 -2.83
CA LEU A 21 -1.85 -20.31 -1.56
C LEU A 21 -2.72 -21.58 -1.55
N ASN A 22 -3.39 -21.92 -2.66
CA ASN A 22 -4.18 -23.16 -2.78
C ASN A 22 -3.32 -24.43 -2.70
N ASP A 23 -2.07 -24.34 -3.15
CA ASP A 23 -1.07 -25.41 -3.05
C ASP A 23 -0.42 -25.49 -1.66
N ASN A 24 -0.89 -24.69 -0.69
CA ASN A 24 -0.39 -24.58 0.68
C ASN A 24 1.07 -24.09 0.77
N GLU A 25 1.53 -23.32 -0.20
CA GLU A 25 2.82 -22.64 -0.09
C GLU A 25 2.79 -21.56 0.98
N ILE A 26 3.92 -21.38 1.66
CA ILE A 26 4.14 -20.27 2.57
C ILE A 26 4.57 -19.06 1.73
N ILE A 27 3.83 -17.96 1.84
CA ILE A 27 4.14 -16.69 1.20
C ILE A 27 4.60 -15.70 2.26
N LEU A 28 5.83 -15.18 2.11
CA LEU A 28 6.39 -14.23 3.06
C LEU A 28 5.94 -12.79 2.74
N LEU A 29 5.26 -12.15 3.69
CA LEU A 29 4.97 -10.73 3.64
C LEU A 29 6.14 -9.92 4.20
N ASP A 30 6.20 -8.64 3.84
CA ASP A 30 7.10 -7.69 4.47
C ASP A 30 6.75 -7.40 5.94
N GLY A 31 7.61 -6.60 6.58
CA GLY A 31 7.43 -6.15 7.95
C GLY A 31 6.82 -4.76 8.04
N GLY A 32 6.97 -4.12 9.21
CA GLY A 32 6.48 -2.76 9.43
C GLY A 32 7.26 -1.70 8.64
N VAL A 33 6.78 -1.35 7.45
CA VAL A 33 7.33 -0.30 6.57
C VAL A 33 7.54 1.02 7.34
N SER A 34 6.54 1.52 8.06
CA SER A 34 6.64 2.77 8.82
C SER A 34 7.70 2.73 9.93
N THR A 35 7.90 1.56 10.55
CA THR A 35 8.92 1.39 11.60
C THR A 35 10.32 1.49 11.01
N GLU A 36 10.52 0.90 9.84
CA GLU A 36 11.80 0.93 9.12
C GLU A 36 12.11 2.32 8.52
N ILE A 37 11.09 3.05 8.08
CA ILE A 37 11.20 4.46 7.69
C ILE A 37 11.66 5.30 8.90
N GLN A 38 11.02 5.13 10.06
CA GLN A 38 11.38 5.85 11.28
C GLN A 38 12.82 5.56 11.74
N LYS A 39 13.25 4.29 11.69
CA LYS A 39 14.63 3.89 12.04
C LYS A 39 15.69 4.53 11.13
N ARG A 40 15.33 4.88 9.89
CA ARG A 40 16.20 5.59 8.94
C ARG A 40 16.20 7.11 9.14
N GLY A 41 15.55 7.60 10.20
CA GLY A 41 15.63 9.00 10.64
C GLY A 41 14.52 9.91 10.11
N VAL A 42 13.53 9.37 9.38
CA VAL A 42 12.37 10.15 8.94
C VAL A 42 11.44 10.36 10.13
N ALA A 43 11.14 11.62 10.43
CA ALA A 43 10.17 11.97 11.47
C ALA A 43 8.77 11.52 11.06
N MET A 44 8.05 10.91 11.99
CA MET A 44 6.65 10.52 11.78
C MET A 44 5.76 11.74 12.00
N ASP A 45 4.83 11.96 11.09
CA ASP A 45 3.82 13.00 11.22
C ASP A 45 2.83 12.67 12.35
N SER A 46 2.38 13.69 13.07
CA SER A 46 1.45 13.53 14.21
C SER A 46 0.07 13.05 13.80
N ASP A 47 -0.35 13.35 12.57
CA ASP A 47 -1.70 13.16 12.08
C ASP A 47 -1.78 12.03 11.05
N VAL A 48 -0.73 11.88 10.21
CA VAL A 48 -0.71 10.90 9.12
C VAL A 48 0.46 9.91 9.18
N TRP A 49 1.21 9.87 10.27
CA TRP A 49 2.34 8.95 10.49
C TRP A 49 3.35 8.98 9.34
N SER A 50 3.53 7.89 8.59
CA SER A 50 4.48 7.78 7.48
C SER A 50 3.80 8.01 6.13
N GLY A 51 2.52 8.36 6.12
CA GLY A 51 1.70 8.48 4.91
C GLY A 51 2.19 9.52 3.92
N LEU A 52 3.07 10.45 4.33
CA LEU A 52 3.72 11.44 3.45
C LEU A 52 5.22 11.20 3.28
N ALA A 53 5.76 10.13 3.88
CA ALA A 53 7.18 9.82 3.78
C ALA A 53 7.60 9.55 2.33
N HIS A 54 6.72 8.97 1.51
CA HIS A 54 7.01 8.71 0.11
C HIS A 54 7.05 9.99 -0.76
N LYS A 55 6.46 11.09 -0.29
CA LYS A 55 6.58 12.41 -0.94
C LYS A 55 7.81 13.18 -0.47
N SER A 56 8.07 13.13 0.83
CA SER A 56 9.12 13.93 1.47
C SER A 56 10.51 13.27 1.44
N HIS A 57 10.56 11.94 1.48
CA HIS A 57 11.77 11.12 1.53
C HIS A 57 11.60 9.86 0.65
N PRO A 58 11.29 10.02 -0.65
CA PRO A 58 11.02 8.89 -1.56
C PRO A 58 12.14 7.86 -1.58
N GLU A 59 13.40 8.30 -1.49
CA GLU A 59 14.57 7.44 -1.46
C GLU A 59 14.61 6.51 -0.24
N VAL A 60 14.15 7.00 0.92
CA VAL A 60 14.09 6.19 2.15
C VAL A 60 13.00 5.12 2.01
N VAL A 61 11.83 5.49 1.48
CA VAL A 61 10.72 4.53 1.30
C VAL A 61 11.08 3.48 0.26
N LEU A 62 11.69 3.88 -0.86
CA LEU A 62 12.22 2.97 -1.88
C LEU A 62 13.19 1.97 -1.26
N GLN A 63 14.20 2.46 -0.54
CA GLN A 63 15.20 1.62 0.12
C GLN A 63 14.57 0.62 1.09
N VAL A 64 13.54 1.02 1.86
CA VAL A 64 12.83 0.13 2.79
C VAL A 64 12.16 -1.03 2.04
N HIS A 65 11.44 -0.74 0.95
CA HIS A 65 10.80 -1.78 0.15
C HIS A 65 11.84 -2.71 -0.49
N GLU A 66 12.89 -2.15 -1.07
CA GLU A 66 13.98 -2.93 -1.66
C GLU A 66 14.67 -3.83 -0.63
N ASP A 67 14.89 -3.35 0.59
CA ASP A 67 15.51 -4.13 1.66
C ASP A 67 14.61 -5.30 2.10
N TYR A 68 13.28 -5.10 2.16
CA TYR A 68 12.35 -6.21 2.42
C TYR A 68 12.35 -7.25 1.30
N ILE A 69 12.38 -6.82 0.04
CA ILE A 69 12.49 -7.72 -1.12
C ILE A 69 13.79 -8.53 -1.05
N ARG A 70 14.93 -7.86 -0.78
CA ARG A 70 16.24 -8.52 -0.62
C ARG A 70 16.27 -9.49 0.57
N ALA A 71 15.50 -9.21 1.62
CA ALA A 71 15.35 -10.09 2.77
C ALA A 71 14.46 -11.32 2.48
N GLY A 72 13.80 -11.37 1.32
CA GLY A 72 12.99 -12.49 0.85
C GLY A 72 11.48 -12.27 0.93
N ALA A 73 11.02 -11.04 1.20
CA ALA A 73 9.60 -10.72 1.12
C ALA A 73 9.09 -10.97 -0.31
N GLN A 74 8.01 -11.74 -0.42
CA GLN A 74 7.33 -12.05 -1.67
C GLN A 74 6.10 -11.15 -1.86
N VAL A 75 5.60 -10.54 -0.80
CA VAL A 75 4.59 -9.49 -0.85
C VAL A 75 5.12 -8.28 -0.09
N ILE A 76 5.18 -7.13 -0.74
CA ILE A 76 5.47 -5.85 -0.08
C ILE A 76 4.20 -5.01 0.01
N THR A 77 4.09 -4.22 1.08
CA THR A 77 2.94 -3.38 1.34
C THR A 77 3.26 -1.94 0.92
N ALA A 78 2.51 -1.39 -0.04
CA ALA A 78 2.68 0.02 -0.41
C ALA A 78 2.41 0.94 0.81
N ASN A 79 3.11 2.08 0.89
CA ASN A 79 3.00 3.03 2.01
C ASN A 79 1.69 3.85 1.95
N THR A 80 0.54 3.17 2.02
CA THR A 80 -0.83 3.72 1.89
C THR A 80 -1.68 3.51 3.15
N TYR A 81 -1.07 3.11 4.27
CA TYR A 81 -1.80 2.78 5.50
C TYR A 81 -2.64 3.96 6.01
N SER A 82 -2.08 5.18 5.98
CA SER A 82 -2.66 6.40 6.55
C SER A 82 -2.97 7.46 5.49
N THR A 83 -3.39 7.04 4.29
CA THR A 83 -3.57 7.92 3.11
C THR A 83 -4.99 7.93 2.56
N ALA A 84 -5.96 7.40 3.32
CA ALA A 84 -7.38 7.53 2.99
C ALA A 84 -7.84 9.00 3.10
N ARG A 85 -8.89 9.37 2.36
CA ARG A 85 -9.41 10.75 2.31
C ARG A 85 -9.62 11.37 3.68
N HIS A 86 -10.29 10.68 4.59
CA HIS A 86 -10.56 11.22 5.94
C HIS A 86 -9.29 11.52 6.73
N VAL A 87 -8.22 10.73 6.54
CA VAL A 87 -6.92 10.97 7.21
C VAL A 87 -6.21 12.16 6.58
N LEU A 88 -6.18 12.26 5.24
CA LEU A 88 -5.49 13.35 4.57
C LEU A 88 -6.23 14.69 4.67
N GLU A 89 -7.57 14.66 4.73
CA GLU A 89 -8.38 15.86 4.90
C GLU A 89 -8.16 16.55 6.25
N SER A 90 -7.76 15.80 7.29
CA SER A 90 -7.46 16.38 8.61
C SER A 90 -6.22 17.27 8.63
N ILE A 91 -5.40 17.21 7.58
CA ILE A 91 -4.22 18.05 7.34
C ILE A 91 -4.33 18.86 6.03
N ASP A 92 -5.56 19.11 5.57
CA ASP A 92 -5.88 19.88 4.36
C ASP A 92 -5.37 19.26 3.03
N LEU A 93 -5.00 17.98 3.02
CA LEU A 93 -4.53 17.24 1.85
C LEU A 93 -5.61 16.35 1.20
N GLY A 94 -6.89 16.55 1.53
CA GLY A 94 -8.01 15.81 0.93
C GLY A 94 -8.09 15.95 -0.60
N GLY A 95 -7.57 17.04 -1.17
CA GLY A 95 -7.47 17.22 -2.63
C GLY A 95 -6.37 16.39 -3.31
N GLU A 96 -5.42 15.86 -2.53
CA GLU A 96 -4.22 15.18 -3.03
C GLU A 96 -4.26 13.65 -2.87
N VAL A 97 -5.35 13.09 -2.34
CA VAL A 97 -5.54 11.65 -2.07
C VAL A 97 -5.08 10.79 -3.25
N ARG A 98 -5.48 11.15 -4.47
CA ARG A 98 -5.11 10.39 -5.68
C ARG A 98 -3.62 10.45 -5.98
N ALA A 99 -3.01 11.64 -5.93
CA ALA A 99 -1.59 11.80 -6.25
C ALA A 99 -0.71 11.07 -5.24
N ILE A 100 -0.99 11.25 -3.94
CA ILE A 100 -0.28 10.61 -2.81
C ILE A 100 -0.29 9.09 -2.98
N ASN A 101 -1.46 8.48 -3.17
CA ASN A 101 -1.56 7.02 -3.25
C ASN A 101 -0.92 6.44 -4.51
N ILE A 102 -0.99 7.15 -5.64
CA ILE A 102 -0.31 6.70 -6.87
C ILE A 102 1.21 6.73 -6.71
N GLU A 103 1.75 7.79 -6.12
CA GLU A 103 3.19 7.92 -5.87
C GLU A 103 3.68 6.81 -4.92
N ALA A 104 2.93 6.50 -3.87
CA ALA A 104 3.24 5.39 -2.97
C ALA A 104 3.32 4.04 -3.68
N VAL A 105 2.35 3.74 -4.56
CA VAL A 105 2.32 2.49 -5.34
C VAL A 105 3.43 2.46 -6.39
N GLN A 106 3.74 3.59 -7.06
CA GLN A 106 4.84 3.62 -8.02
C GLN A 106 6.19 3.37 -7.36
N LEU A 107 6.44 3.88 -6.15
CA LEU A 107 7.68 3.59 -5.43
C LEU A 107 7.81 2.11 -5.02
N ALA A 108 6.71 1.47 -4.63
CA ALA A 108 6.72 0.02 -4.38
C ALA A 108 7.02 -0.78 -5.66
N LYS A 109 6.48 -0.35 -6.81
CA LYS A 109 6.78 -0.95 -8.12
C LYS A 109 8.24 -0.77 -8.53
N GLU A 110 8.77 0.44 -8.34
CA GLU A 110 10.19 0.72 -8.59
C GLU A 110 11.09 -0.16 -7.71
N ALA A 111 10.78 -0.30 -6.41
CA ALA A 111 11.55 -1.18 -5.52
C ALA A 111 11.54 -2.64 -5.99
N ARG A 112 10.37 -3.14 -6.42
CA ARG A 112 10.22 -4.48 -7.02
C ARG A 112 11.10 -4.61 -8.25
N ASP A 113 10.99 -3.68 -9.20
CA ASP A 113 11.73 -3.71 -10.46
C ASP A 113 13.25 -3.65 -10.23
N ASN A 114 13.69 -2.94 -9.18
CA ASN A 114 15.11 -2.82 -8.82
C ASN A 114 15.69 -4.05 -8.11
N SER A 115 14.89 -4.76 -7.29
CA SER A 115 15.43 -5.70 -6.29
C SER A 115 14.87 -7.12 -6.35
N ALA A 116 13.73 -7.34 -7.00
CA ALA A 116 13.11 -8.66 -7.07
C ALA A 116 13.90 -9.60 -8.01
N LYS A 117 14.24 -10.78 -7.51
CA LYS A 117 14.84 -11.87 -8.31
C LYS A 117 13.80 -12.87 -8.80
N ASP A 118 12.74 -13.01 -8.01
CA ASP A 118 11.60 -13.89 -8.24
C ASP A 118 10.31 -13.05 -8.20
N GLU A 119 9.17 -13.69 -8.47
CA GLU A 119 7.87 -13.04 -8.41
C GLU A 119 7.63 -12.41 -7.03
N THR A 120 7.29 -11.12 -7.05
CA THR A 120 7.00 -10.31 -5.86
C THR A 120 5.73 -9.50 -6.12
N TRP A 121 4.75 -9.60 -5.23
CA TRP A 121 3.48 -8.89 -5.32
C TRP A 121 3.49 -7.62 -4.45
N ILE A 122 2.65 -6.67 -4.81
CA ILE A 122 2.49 -5.39 -4.13
C ILE A 122 1.07 -5.34 -3.57
N ALA A 123 0.94 -5.27 -2.26
CA ALA A 123 -0.34 -5.11 -1.57
C ALA A 123 -0.65 -3.63 -1.33
N GLY A 124 -1.89 -3.23 -1.59
CA GLY A 124 -2.45 -1.96 -1.16
C GLY A 124 -2.83 -2.00 0.33
N SER A 125 -2.20 -1.16 1.16
CA SER A 125 -2.58 -1.07 2.58
C SER A 125 -3.82 -0.19 2.74
N MET A 126 -4.88 -0.76 3.32
CA MET A 126 -6.08 -0.01 3.72
C MET A 126 -6.33 -0.25 5.21
N SER A 127 -6.03 0.75 6.03
CA SER A 127 -6.17 0.64 7.49
C SER A 127 -7.56 1.07 7.98
N SER A 128 -7.90 0.78 9.23
CA SER A 128 -9.05 1.37 9.93
C SER A 128 -8.69 2.68 10.65
N MET A 129 -7.56 3.31 10.29
CA MET A 129 -7.03 4.48 10.99
C MET A 129 -7.98 5.66 10.87
N ALA A 130 -8.34 6.22 12.02
CA ALA A 130 -9.06 7.47 12.11
C ALA A 130 -8.09 8.66 12.19
N PRO A 131 -8.49 9.86 11.76
CA PRO A 131 -7.70 11.06 12.02
C PRO A 131 -7.50 11.20 13.53
N PHE A 132 -6.27 11.50 13.95
CA PHE A 132 -5.98 11.66 15.38
C PHE A 132 -6.79 12.80 16.02
N ASN A 133 -7.15 13.81 15.23
CA ASN A 133 -7.96 14.96 15.66
C ASN A 133 -9.49 14.73 15.61
N SER A 134 -9.98 13.70 14.91
CA SER A 134 -11.41 13.38 14.78
C SER A 134 -11.69 11.87 14.70
N PRO A 135 -11.48 11.10 15.80
CA PRO A 135 -11.59 9.63 15.73
C PRO A 135 -13.01 9.10 15.46
N GLN A 136 -14.04 9.88 15.82
CA GLN A 136 -15.45 9.45 15.75
C GLN A 136 -16.01 9.38 14.33
N GLU A 137 -15.48 10.18 13.39
CA GLU A 137 -15.97 10.21 12.01
C GLU A 137 -15.65 8.93 11.22
N VAL A 138 -14.65 8.15 11.63
CA VAL A 138 -14.23 6.94 10.89
C VAL A 138 -14.85 5.64 11.41
N ALA A 139 -15.24 5.60 12.69
CA ALA A 139 -15.88 4.39 13.24
C ALA A 139 -17.36 4.26 12.86
N ALA A 140 -18.04 5.38 12.60
CA ALA A 140 -19.50 5.42 12.39
C ALA A 140 -19.98 6.45 11.35
N GLY A 141 -19.07 7.11 10.62
CA GLY A 141 -19.45 8.14 9.65
C GLY A 141 -20.04 7.55 8.36
N GLU A 142 -21.06 8.22 7.83
CA GLU A 142 -21.73 7.82 6.58
C GLU A 142 -20.79 7.80 5.36
N LYS A 143 -19.68 8.53 5.42
CA LYS A 143 -18.70 8.67 4.33
C LYS A 143 -17.58 7.62 4.32
N VAL A 144 -17.47 6.81 5.38
CA VAL A 144 -16.33 5.90 5.56
C VAL A 144 -16.23 4.88 4.43
N ALA A 145 -17.37 4.30 4.03
CA ALA A 145 -17.43 3.37 2.90
C ALA A 145 -16.97 4.02 1.59
N GLN A 146 -17.37 5.28 1.35
CA GLN A 146 -16.99 6.03 0.14
C GLN A 146 -15.48 6.33 0.12
N ASN A 147 -14.90 6.70 1.26
CA ASN A 147 -13.47 6.99 1.37
C ASN A 147 -12.61 5.74 1.12
N TYR A 148 -13.02 4.58 1.66
CA TYR A 148 -12.31 3.33 1.39
C TYR A 148 -12.52 2.84 -0.04
N GLN A 149 -13.71 3.05 -0.62
CA GLN A 149 -13.94 2.76 -2.03
C GLN A 149 -13.02 3.60 -2.92
N GLU A 150 -12.92 4.91 -2.67
CA GLU A 150 -12.02 5.80 -3.40
C GLU A 150 -10.56 5.33 -3.27
N LEU A 151 -10.10 5.01 -2.07
CA LEU A 151 -8.74 4.51 -1.85
C LEU A 151 -8.49 3.21 -2.63
N ALA A 152 -9.42 2.24 -2.55
CA ALA A 152 -9.31 0.96 -3.24
C ALA A 152 -9.26 1.13 -4.76
N GLU A 153 -10.13 1.98 -5.32
CA GLU A 153 -10.14 2.30 -6.76
C GLU A 153 -8.81 2.91 -7.19
N ILE A 154 -8.28 3.88 -6.44
CA ILE A 154 -7.01 4.55 -6.76
C ILE A 154 -5.83 3.58 -6.76
N ILE A 155 -5.68 2.76 -5.71
CA ILE A 155 -4.53 1.85 -5.61
C ILE A 155 -4.64 0.69 -6.59
N ALA A 156 -5.85 0.20 -6.88
CA ALA A 156 -6.09 -0.78 -7.94
C ALA A 156 -5.72 -0.22 -9.33
N GLU A 157 -6.14 1.01 -9.65
CA GLU A 157 -5.74 1.71 -10.88
C GLU A 157 -4.23 1.94 -10.96
N ALA A 158 -3.57 2.19 -9.84
CA ALA A 158 -2.12 2.38 -9.76
C ALA A 158 -1.32 1.08 -10.00
N GLY A 159 -1.99 -0.07 -9.87
CA GLY A 159 -1.47 -1.39 -10.18
C GLY A 159 -0.91 -2.16 -8.99
N VAL A 160 -1.57 -2.10 -7.83
CA VAL A 160 -1.35 -3.11 -6.77
C VAL A 160 -1.88 -4.47 -7.23
N ASP A 161 -1.30 -5.55 -6.72
CA ASP A 161 -1.66 -6.93 -7.05
C ASP A 161 -2.79 -7.47 -6.14
N LEU A 162 -2.96 -6.89 -4.94
CA LEU A 162 -3.98 -7.26 -3.94
C LEU A 162 -4.34 -6.13 -2.98
#